data_AF-A0A1Y3DND4-F1
#
_entry.id   AF-A0A1Y3DND4-F1
#
_cell.length_a   1.000
_cell.length_b   1.000
_cell.length_c   1.000
_cell.angle_alpha   90.00
_cell.angle_beta   90.00
_cell.angle_gamma   90.00
#
_symmetry.space_group_name_H-M   'P 1'
#
loop_
_entity.id
_entity.type
_entity.pdbx_description
1 polymer ?
#
loop_
_entity_poly.entity_id
_entity_poly.type
_entity_poly.pdbx_seq_one_letter_code
_entity_poly.pdbx_strand_id
1 'polypeptide(L)'
;MIIAVVGCTHGELNFIYATIEKLEQDNNFKVDLLICCGDFECVRYGVDNDCLNVPNKYKKEENDFRDYFTGKKKAKVLTIFIGGNHEAVNVLKQLYYGGWVAPNIYFLGYSNIHNINDFRICSLSGIYKKYNFYKRYNEHYPYDEISKVSSYHIRKYEIEKLKLVKDKVDIVITHDWPNNIEKHGDMNELLRRKFHFQSDIYNNTLGNPHTEFLLNKLKPYFWFSSHLHVKYSAIFLHSDKKNYTRFLSLDKAEPRKHFIQILNIEKRNNIPYLSFDHLPKSSANETEGKSQFFNDDYEKLLQHVEDVQRKDAQEGGQASTGKEAPKGEDVPTEEEAPKENTPGESNAQENTAQGNTAQGNTAQGNTEQENTAQENTTVEEDATAERKQLYICYDEEWLAILKANHHLLAEGSDKDYNLEKLKYPSKEDFEYIQDKLKNLENISIKGKDYYLVHGYNNPSYKNLWEQRQVFLNRFDFEELRMYDDFERLFFAEEVRKMDTGLPLDNPKLAEDQENGQEGKPEEPGQNNQTDEHGERSPNGDNTPHSGNESNQNKLSIDS
;
A
#
# COMPACT_ATOMS: atom_id res chain seq x y z
N MET A 1 -19.02 4.59 10.21
CA MET A 1 -17.76 3.83 10.12
C MET A 1 -16.66 4.87 10.11
N ILE A 2 -15.82 4.86 11.14
CA ILE A 2 -14.80 5.88 11.34
C ILE A 2 -13.54 5.43 10.60
N ILE A 3 -13.19 6.19 9.57
CA ILE A 3 -12.07 5.91 8.68
C ILE A 3 -10.97 6.94 8.94
N ALA A 4 -9.76 6.47 9.22
CA ALA A 4 -8.56 7.28 9.10
C ALA A 4 -8.06 7.21 7.66
N VAL A 5 -7.93 8.36 6.99
CA VAL A 5 -7.25 8.45 5.69
C VAL A 5 -5.88 9.06 5.94
N VAL A 6 -4.84 8.46 5.38
CA VAL A 6 -3.44 8.92 5.41
C VAL A 6 -2.94 9.15 3.99
N GLY A 7 -2.11 10.18 3.83
CA GLY A 7 -1.39 10.48 2.58
C GLY A 7 -0.26 9.48 2.30
N CYS A 8 0.98 9.97 2.16
CA CYS A 8 2.15 9.12 1.95
C CYS A 8 2.65 8.58 3.29
N THR A 9 2.97 7.29 3.36
CA THR A 9 3.32 6.62 4.63
C THR A 9 4.81 6.73 4.95
N HIS A 10 5.68 6.58 3.96
CA HIS A 10 7.15 6.51 4.07
C HIS A 10 7.68 5.59 5.19
N GLY A 11 6.99 4.46 5.39
CA GLY A 11 7.31 3.50 6.43
C GLY A 11 7.15 4.02 7.87
N GLU A 12 6.47 5.15 8.10
CA GLU A 12 6.25 5.77 9.43
C GLU A 12 5.02 5.19 10.17
N LEU A 13 4.86 3.86 10.13
CA LEU A 13 3.69 3.18 10.67
C LEU A 13 3.53 3.37 12.18
N ASN A 14 4.63 3.38 12.94
CA ASN A 14 4.61 3.61 14.39
C ASN A 14 4.03 5.01 14.70
N PHE A 15 4.45 6.03 13.95
CA PHE A 15 3.96 7.39 14.10
C PHE A 15 2.47 7.51 13.74
N ILE A 16 2.02 6.83 12.67
CA ILE A 16 0.61 6.81 12.25
C ILE A 16 -0.27 6.13 13.31
N TYR A 17 0.10 4.93 13.79
CA TYR A 17 -0.71 4.23 14.79
C TYR A 17 -0.71 4.94 16.15
N ALA A 18 0.40 5.52 16.59
CA ALA A 18 0.43 6.33 17.81
C ALA A 18 -0.41 7.61 17.68
N THR A 19 -0.45 8.23 16.50
CA THR A 19 -1.34 9.37 16.23
C THR A 19 -2.81 8.96 16.26
N ILE A 20 -3.16 7.80 15.68
CA ILE A 20 -4.52 7.24 15.77
C ILE A 20 -4.90 6.96 17.22
N GLU A 21 -4.02 6.32 17.99
CA GLU A 21 -4.25 6.00 19.41
C GLU A 21 -4.48 7.25 20.26
N LYS A 22 -3.69 8.31 20.04
CA LYS A 22 -3.90 9.61 20.67
C LYS A 22 -5.24 10.25 20.28
N LEU A 23 -5.61 10.21 19.00
CA LEU A 23 -6.90 10.72 18.51
C LEU A 23 -8.10 9.94 19.08
N GLU A 24 -8.00 8.61 19.18
CA GLU A 24 -9.03 7.77 19.82
C GLU A 24 -9.20 8.12 21.30
N GLN A 25 -8.09 8.33 22.03
CA GLN A 25 -8.09 8.72 23.45
C GLN A 25 -8.73 10.10 23.66
N ASP A 26 -8.31 11.11 22.90
CA ASP A 26 -8.72 12.51 23.12
C ASP A 26 -10.18 12.79 22.72
N ASN A 27 -10.78 11.96 21.86
CA ASN A 27 -12.09 12.21 21.28
C ASN A 27 -13.13 11.11 21.60
N ASN A 28 -12.76 10.10 22.39
CA ASN A 28 -13.60 8.96 22.77
C ASN A 28 -14.31 8.29 21.58
N PHE A 29 -13.55 7.96 20.54
CA PHE A 29 -14.00 7.14 19.42
C PHE A 29 -12.98 6.04 19.10
N LYS A 30 -13.37 5.10 18.26
CA LYS A 30 -12.46 4.11 17.66
C LYS A 30 -12.40 4.24 16.14
N VAL A 31 -11.21 4.07 15.57
CA VAL A 31 -11.03 4.00 14.11
C VAL A 31 -11.30 2.55 13.67
N ASP A 32 -12.26 2.37 12.78
CA ASP A 32 -12.62 1.05 12.22
C ASP A 32 -11.64 0.63 11.11
N LEU A 33 -11.21 1.59 10.27
CA LEU A 33 -10.43 1.36 9.05
C LEU A 33 -9.35 2.44 8.87
N LEU A 34 -8.12 2.03 8.54
CA LEU A 34 -7.06 2.91 8.05
C LEU A 34 -6.86 2.72 6.54
N ILE A 35 -6.86 3.83 5.79
CA ILE A 35 -6.58 3.86 4.35
C ILE A 35 -5.30 4.67 4.11
N CYS A 36 -4.23 4.02 3.66
CA CYS A 36 -3.00 4.70 3.23
C CYS A 36 -2.99 4.89 1.70
N CYS A 37 -2.80 6.13 1.24
CA CYS A 37 -2.92 6.49 -0.17
C CYS A 37 -1.60 6.32 -0.97
N GLY A 38 -0.75 5.37 -0.59
CA GLY A 38 0.52 5.06 -1.26
C GLY A 38 1.78 5.56 -0.54
N ASP A 39 2.92 5.35 -1.22
CA ASP A 39 4.26 5.39 -0.62
C ASP A 39 4.26 4.67 0.74
N PHE A 40 3.79 3.42 0.74
CA PHE A 40 3.64 2.63 1.95
C PHE A 40 5.00 2.14 2.46
N GLU A 41 5.90 1.79 1.54
CA GLU A 41 7.25 1.29 1.80
C GLU A 41 7.22 0.01 2.66
N CYS A 42 6.56 -1.05 2.17
CA CYS A 42 6.49 -2.36 2.86
C CYS A 42 7.83 -3.15 2.81
N VAL A 43 8.90 -2.56 3.31
CA VAL A 43 10.26 -3.12 3.40
C VAL A 43 10.31 -4.18 4.50
N ARG A 44 10.43 -5.45 4.13
CA ARG A 44 10.48 -6.59 5.08
C ARG A 44 11.89 -6.72 5.67
N TYR A 45 12.90 -6.56 4.82
CA TYR A 45 14.33 -6.67 5.14
C TYR A 45 15.15 -5.79 4.19
N GLY A 46 16.44 -5.59 4.50
CA GLY A 46 17.33 -4.70 3.74
C GLY A 46 17.39 -4.94 2.22
N VAL A 47 17.26 -6.20 1.76
CA VAL A 47 17.20 -6.55 0.32
C VAL A 47 16.05 -5.86 -0.44
N ASP A 48 14.93 -5.58 0.23
CA ASP A 48 13.81 -4.87 -0.40
C ASP A 48 14.17 -3.41 -0.73
N ASN A 49 15.11 -2.80 0.00
CA ASN A 49 15.56 -1.42 -0.26
C ASN A 49 16.27 -1.25 -1.60
N ASP A 50 16.86 -2.31 -2.15
CA ASP A 50 17.46 -2.23 -3.49
C ASP A 50 16.40 -2.05 -4.56
N CYS A 51 15.18 -2.55 -4.31
CA CYS A 51 14.00 -2.35 -5.17
C CYS A 51 13.30 -1.00 -4.95
N LEU A 52 13.58 -0.28 -3.85
CA LEU A 52 13.02 1.06 -3.62
C LEU A 52 13.73 2.11 -4.50
N ASN A 53 12.93 2.83 -5.28
CA ASN A 53 13.37 4.09 -5.91
C ASN A 53 13.31 5.24 -4.91
N VAL A 54 14.30 5.29 -4.01
CA VAL A 54 14.50 6.37 -3.04
C VAL A 54 15.98 6.78 -3.08
N PRO A 55 16.35 8.07 -3.06
CA PRO A 55 17.76 8.48 -3.03
C PRO A 55 18.48 7.88 -1.82
N ASN A 56 19.69 7.34 -2.02
CA ASN A 56 20.42 6.58 -0.99
C ASN A 56 20.57 7.31 0.37
N LYS A 57 20.69 8.64 0.37
CA LYS A 57 20.73 9.48 1.59
C LYS A 57 19.45 9.44 2.45
N TYR A 58 18.35 8.91 1.92
CA TYR A 58 17.05 8.79 2.58
C TYR A 58 16.58 7.34 2.73
N LYS A 59 17.32 6.35 2.20
CA LYS A 59 17.01 4.93 2.42
C LYS A 59 17.30 4.59 3.88
N LYS A 60 16.30 4.08 4.59
CA LYS A 60 16.47 3.45 5.91
C LYS A 60 16.88 2.00 5.67
N GLU A 61 17.90 1.48 6.35
CA GLU A 61 18.25 0.06 6.26
C GLU A 61 17.06 -0.84 6.62
N GLU A 62 16.25 -0.39 7.58
CA GLU A 62 14.98 -0.98 7.98
C GLU A 62 14.01 0.15 8.35
N ASN A 63 12.73 0.02 8.01
CA ASN A 63 11.66 0.93 8.45
C ASN A 63 10.66 0.19 9.37
N ASP A 64 9.66 0.90 9.88
CA ASP A 64 8.73 0.34 10.89
C ASP A 64 8.03 -0.95 10.41
N PHE A 65 7.81 -1.10 9.09
CA PHE A 65 7.07 -2.22 8.54
C PHE A 65 7.72 -3.58 8.86
N ARG A 66 9.05 -3.65 8.98
CA ARG A 66 9.77 -4.87 9.38
C ARG A 66 9.23 -5.47 10.67
N ASP A 67 8.89 -4.66 11.66
CA ASP A 67 8.40 -5.15 12.94
C ASP A 67 6.96 -5.71 12.83
N TYR A 68 6.14 -5.19 11.91
CA TYR A 68 4.83 -5.74 11.59
C TYR A 68 4.92 -7.03 10.76
N PHE A 69 5.85 -7.09 9.79
CA PHE A 69 6.10 -8.29 8.97
C PHE A 69 6.72 -9.45 9.78
N THR A 70 7.66 -9.14 10.67
CA THR A 70 8.26 -10.17 11.55
C THR A 70 7.30 -10.64 12.64
N GLY A 71 6.27 -9.85 12.96
CA GLY A 71 5.24 -10.14 13.96
C GLY A 71 5.57 -9.65 15.37
N LYS A 72 6.66 -8.87 15.54
CA LYS A 72 6.99 -8.18 16.80
C LYS A 72 5.90 -7.16 17.17
N LYS A 73 5.36 -6.47 16.16
CA LYS A 73 4.22 -5.55 16.27
C LYS A 73 3.02 -6.09 15.48
N LYS A 74 1.83 -5.63 15.83
CA LYS A 74 0.57 -5.96 15.15
C LYS A 74 -0.22 -4.69 14.86
N ALA A 75 -0.82 -4.60 13.68
CA ALA A 75 -1.65 -3.44 13.34
C ALA A 75 -2.94 -3.45 14.18
N LYS A 76 -3.12 -2.39 14.98
CA LYS A 76 -4.26 -2.20 15.91
C LYS A 76 -5.60 -1.95 15.18
N VAL A 77 -5.54 -1.55 13.91
CA VAL A 77 -6.66 -1.18 13.03
C VAL A 77 -6.49 -1.94 11.71
N LEU A 78 -7.59 -2.38 11.08
CA LEU A 78 -7.53 -2.94 9.73
C LEU A 78 -6.99 -1.85 8.78
N THR A 79 -5.87 -2.14 8.14
CA THR A 79 -5.12 -1.17 7.33
C THR A 79 -5.08 -1.65 5.89
N ILE A 80 -5.62 -0.83 4.99
CA ILE A 80 -5.56 -1.07 3.55
C ILE A 80 -4.72 -0.01 2.87
N PHE A 81 -3.97 -0.40 1.85
CA PHE A 81 -3.14 0.54 1.10
C PHE A 81 -3.06 0.21 -0.40
N ILE A 82 -2.73 1.25 -1.17
CA ILE A 82 -2.30 1.16 -2.57
C ILE A 82 -0.80 1.44 -2.65
N GLY A 83 -0.15 1.14 -3.77
CA GLY A 83 1.25 1.51 -4.00
C GLY A 83 1.39 2.95 -4.49
N GLY A 84 2.46 3.63 -4.10
CA GLY A 84 2.91 4.91 -4.66
C GLY A 84 4.08 4.75 -5.63
N ASN A 85 5.10 5.60 -5.48
CA ASN A 85 6.37 5.55 -6.22
C ASN A 85 7.59 5.20 -5.36
N HIS A 86 7.49 5.29 -4.03
CA HIS A 86 8.46 4.74 -3.09
C HIS A 86 7.90 3.43 -2.52
N GLU A 87 8.18 2.32 -3.19
CA GLU A 87 7.66 1.00 -2.80
C GLU A 87 8.71 -0.10 -3.00
N ALA A 88 8.60 -1.16 -2.21
CA ALA A 88 9.28 -2.42 -2.46
C ALA A 88 8.60 -3.12 -3.64
N VAL A 89 9.01 -2.78 -4.87
CA VAL A 89 8.33 -3.28 -6.08
C VAL A 89 8.41 -4.80 -6.23
N ASN A 90 9.45 -5.45 -5.71
CA ASN A 90 9.56 -6.91 -5.61
C ASN A 90 8.49 -7.53 -4.69
N VAL A 91 8.05 -6.82 -3.65
CA VAL A 91 6.98 -7.24 -2.74
C VAL A 91 5.62 -7.00 -3.39
N LEU A 92 5.35 -5.78 -3.85
CA LEU A 92 4.04 -5.42 -4.40
C LEU A 92 3.72 -6.11 -5.73
N LYS A 93 4.73 -6.34 -6.58
CA LYS A 93 4.55 -7.09 -7.84
C LYS A 93 3.93 -8.45 -7.57
N GLN A 94 4.49 -9.22 -6.62
CA GLN A 94 4.01 -10.56 -6.27
C GLN A 94 2.53 -10.61 -5.89
N LEU A 95 2.00 -9.50 -5.36
CA LEU A 95 0.61 -9.31 -4.95
C LEU A 95 -0.21 -8.46 -5.94
N TYR A 96 -0.03 -8.67 -7.25
CA TYR A 96 -0.75 -7.93 -8.30
C TYR A 96 -2.28 -7.81 -8.07
N TYR A 97 -2.94 -8.87 -7.58
CA TYR A 97 -4.37 -8.92 -7.27
C TYR A 97 -4.73 -8.47 -5.84
N GLY A 98 -3.76 -7.96 -5.08
CA GLY A 98 -3.88 -7.69 -3.65
C GLY A 98 -3.53 -8.91 -2.78
N GLY A 99 -3.26 -8.65 -1.51
CA GLY A 99 -2.85 -9.67 -0.53
C GLY A 99 -2.44 -9.07 0.81
N TRP A 100 -2.33 -9.93 1.83
CA TRP A 100 -1.83 -9.53 3.14
C TRP A 100 -0.31 -9.43 3.10
N VAL A 101 0.21 -8.30 3.59
CA VAL A 101 1.66 -8.11 3.78
C VAL A 101 2.05 -8.26 5.25
N ALA A 102 1.11 -8.08 6.19
CA ALA A 102 1.25 -8.36 7.61
C ALA A 102 -0.15 -8.64 8.22
N PRO A 103 -0.26 -9.16 9.45
CA PRO A 103 -1.54 -9.29 10.12
C PRO A 103 -2.25 -7.93 10.21
N ASN A 104 -3.51 -7.86 9.79
CA ASN A 104 -4.31 -6.64 9.64
C ASN A 104 -3.78 -5.58 8.63
N ILE A 105 -2.79 -5.89 7.78
CA ILE A 105 -2.31 -4.97 6.72
C ILE A 105 -2.45 -5.63 5.34
N TYR A 106 -3.30 -5.05 4.48
CA TYR A 106 -3.67 -5.58 3.17
C TYR A 106 -3.34 -4.61 2.02
N PHE A 107 -2.54 -5.07 1.07
CA PHE A 107 -2.31 -4.37 -0.19
C PHE A 107 -3.51 -4.60 -1.12
N LEU A 108 -4.07 -3.52 -1.68
CA LEU A 108 -5.25 -3.61 -2.55
C LEU A 108 -4.94 -4.02 -3.99
N GLY A 109 -3.68 -4.27 -4.36
CA GLY A 109 -3.29 -4.68 -5.72
C GLY A 109 -3.03 -3.52 -6.68
N TYR A 110 -2.70 -3.85 -7.93
CA TYR A 110 -2.35 -2.87 -8.98
C TYR A 110 -3.57 -2.03 -9.40
N SER A 111 -4.69 -2.69 -9.66
CA SER A 111 -6.02 -2.08 -9.68
C SER A 111 -7.03 -3.11 -9.19
N ASN A 112 -8.02 -2.67 -8.41
CA ASN A 112 -8.98 -3.59 -7.80
C ASN A 112 -10.28 -2.91 -7.36
N ILE A 113 -11.29 -3.71 -7.05
CA ILE A 113 -12.45 -3.30 -6.26
C ILE A 113 -12.68 -4.33 -5.16
N HIS A 114 -12.72 -3.85 -3.91
CA HIS A 114 -13.06 -4.65 -2.74
C HIS A 114 -14.31 -4.10 -2.07
N ASN A 115 -15.06 -4.98 -1.42
CA ASN A 115 -16.13 -4.60 -0.50
C ASN A 115 -15.59 -4.69 0.93
N ILE A 116 -15.68 -3.62 1.71
CA ILE A 116 -15.29 -3.59 3.13
C ILE A 116 -16.46 -3.06 3.95
N ASN A 117 -16.99 -3.93 4.83
CA ASN A 117 -18.33 -3.73 5.39
C ASN A 117 -19.33 -3.50 4.22
N ASP A 118 -20.21 -2.50 4.23
CA ASP A 118 -21.11 -2.21 3.11
C ASP A 118 -20.58 -1.16 2.11
N PHE A 119 -19.28 -0.85 2.11
CA PHE A 119 -18.65 0.09 1.17
C PHE A 119 -17.90 -0.62 0.05
N ARG A 120 -18.10 -0.16 -1.19
CA ARG A 120 -17.39 -0.61 -2.39
C ARG A 120 -16.25 0.35 -2.70
N ILE A 121 -15.02 -0.12 -2.54
CA ILE A 121 -13.78 0.66 -2.60
C ILE A 121 -12.98 0.24 -3.83
N CYS A 122 -12.72 1.18 -4.72
CA CYS A 122 -11.91 1.03 -5.92
C CYS A 122 -10.49 1.55 -5.67
N SER A 123 -9.48 0.82 -6.12
CA SER A 123 -8.05 1.17 -5.97
C SER A 123 -7.33 1.22 -7.32
N LEU A 124 -6.34 2.11 -7.41
CA LEU A 124 -5.33 2.13 -8.47
C LEU A 124 -3.97 2.53 -7.85
N SER A 125 -3.00 1.62 -7.95
CA SER A 125 -1.64 1.81 -7.44
C SER A 125 -0.72 2.43 -8.50
N GLY A 126 0.30 3.14 -8.03
CA GLY A 126 1.35 3.73 -8.87
C GLY A 126 1.09 5.17 -9.31
N ILE A 127 1.95 5.69 -10.19
CA ILE A 127 1.82 7.03 -10.79
C ILE A 127 1.82 7.00 -12.31
N TYR A 128 1.19 7.99 -12.93
CA TYR A 128 1.19 8.16 -14.38
C TYR A 128 2.52 8.71 -14.90
N LYS A 129 3.10 8.02 -15.89
CA LYS A 129 4.09 8.59 -16.81
C LYS A 129 3.77 8.22 -18.26
N LYS A 130 3.56 9.24 -19.09
CA LYS A 130 3.19 9.13 -20.51
C LYS A 130 4.04 8.12 -21.31
N TYR A 131 5.35 8.07 -21.05
CA TYR A 131 6.30 7.22 -21.79
C TYR A 131 6.24 5.72 -21.42
N ASN A 132 5.62 5.35 -20.29
CA ASN A 132 5.39 3.95 -19.91
C ASN A 132 3.92 3.52 -20.00
N PHE A 133 2.97 4.47 -20.06
CA PHE A 133 1.54 4.16 -20.03
C PHE A 133 1.08 3.15 -21.09
N TYR A 134 1.64 3.20 -22.30
CA TYR A 134 1.32 2.28 -23.40
C TYR A 134 2.28 1.08 -23.52
N LYS A 135 3.15 0.85 -22.53
CA LYS A 135 4.01 -0.35 -22.50
C LYS A 135 3.29 -1.54 -21.87
N ARG A 136 3.89 -2.72 -21.99
CA ARG A 136 3.55 -3.89 -21.17
C ARG A 136 4.25 -3.80 -19.80
N TYR A 137 3.99 -4.78 -18.92
CA TYR A 137 4.83 -5.03 -17.74
C TYR A 137 5.89 -6.06 -18.14
N ASN A 138 7.15 -5.62 -18.21
CA ASN A 138 8.30 -6.40 -18.66
C ASN A 138 9.50 -6.20 -17.70
N GLU A 139 9.26 -5.62 -16.53
CA GLU A 139 10.24 -5.40 -15.48
C GLU A 139 10.41 -6.67 -14.65
N HIS A 140 11.65 -7.11 -14.45
CA HIS A 140 11.99 -8.35 -13.74
C HIS A 140 13.07 -8.09 -12.67
N TYR A 141 13.03 -8.87 -11.60
CA TYR A 141 14.07 -8.87 -10.57
C TYR A 141 15.31 -9.68 -11.02
N PRO A 142 16.56 -9.23 -10.76
CA PRO A 142 16.94 -7.99 -10.09
C PRO A 142 16.71 -6.75 -10.96
N TYR A 143 16.14 -5.71 -10.36
CA TYR A 143 15.81 -4.47 -11.07
C TYR A 143 16.98 -3.50 -11.15
N ASP A 144 17.19 -2.91 -12.32
CA ASP A 144 18.05 -1.74 -12.54
C ASP A 144 17.32 -0.41 -12.21
N GLU A 145 18.01 0.73 -12.27
CA GLU A 145 17.42 2.04 -11.96
C GLU A 145 16.22 2.43 -12.86
N ILE A 146 16.20 1.98 -14.11
CA ILE A 146 15.10 2.23 -15.05
C ILE A 146 13.93 1.30 -14.77
N SER A 147 14.18 0.00 -14.54
CA SER A 147 13.12 -0.99 -14.30
C SER A 147 12.48 -0.87 -12.91
N LYS A 148 13.20 -0.41 -11.88
CA LYS A 148 12.61 0.03 -10.61
C LYS A 148 11.59 1.15 -10.82
N VAL A 149 12.01 2.19 -11.55
CA VAL A 149 11.18 3.36 -11.87
C VAL A 149 9.98 2.97 -12.72
N SER A 150 10.15 2.10 -13.72
CA SER A 150 9.06 1.74 -14.62
C SER A 150 8.05 0.76 -14.02
N SER A 151 8.43 0.00 -12.98
CA SER A 151 7.56 -0.99 -12.31
C SER A 151 6.31 -0.37 -11.68
N TYR A 152 6.44 0.78 -11.00
CA TYR A 152 5.32 1.46 -10.34
C TYR A 152 4.57 2.46 -11.25
N HIS A 153 4.93 2.57 -12.54
CA HIS A 153 4.19 3.43 -13.46
C HIS A 153 2.87 2.76 -13.93
N ILE A 154 1.76 3.47 -13.83
CA ILE A 154 0.43 2.98 -14.26
C ILE A 154 0.45 2.63 -15.75
N ARG A 155 -0.02 1.44 -16.10
CA ARG A 155 -0.26 1.01 -17.49
C ARG A 155 -1.69 1.26 -17.92
N LYS A 156 -1.89 1.44 -19.23
CA LYS A 156 -3.21 1.60 -19.88
C LYS A 156 -4.19 0.51 -19.45
N TYR A 157 -3.72 -0.73 -19.35
CA TYR A 157 -4.55 -1.88 -18.99
C TYR A 157 -5.29 -1.72 -17.64
N GLU A 158 -4.61 -1.19 -16.62
CA GLU A 158 -5.22 -0.95 -15.29
C GLU A 158 -6.38 0.06 -15.40
N ILE A 159 -6.16 1.15 -16.12
CA ILE A 159 -7.20 2.16 -16.41
C ILE A 159 -8.35 1.55 -17.22
N GLU A 160 -8.07 0.79 -18.28
CA GLU A 160 -9.12 0.24 -19.15
C GLU A 160 -9.98 -0.82 -18.44
N LYS A 161 -9.41 -1.62 -17.52
CA LYS A 161 -10.21 -2.49 -16.62
C LYS A 161 -11.16 -1.68 -15.75
N LEU A 162 -10.66 -0.65 -15.07
CA LEU A 162 -11.49 0.24 -14.22
C LEU A 162 -12.55 0.99 -15.05
N LYS A 163 -12.28 1.27 -16.33
CA LYS A 163 -13.27 1.81 -17.27
C LYS A 163 -14.36 0.81 -17.67
N LEU A 164 -14.33 -0.46 -17.30
CA LEU A 164 -15.44 -1.38 -17.59
C LEU A 164 -16.56 -1.31 -16.55
N VAL A 165 -16.22 -0.94 -15.31
CA VAL A 165 -17.12 -0.83 -14.15
C VAL A 165 -18.35 0.03 -14.48
N LYS A 166 -19.53 -0.49 -14.14
CA LYS A 166 -20.84 0.15 -14.30
C LYS A 166 -21.53 0.39 -12.97
N ASP A 167 -21.41 -0.53 -12.01
CA ASP A 167 -22.05 -0.37 -10.72
C ASP A 167 -21.40 0.76 -9.92
N LYS A 168 -22.17 1.37 -9.01
CA LYS A 168 -21.73 2.53 -8.24
C LYS A 168 -20.56 2.15 -7.32
N VAL A 169 -19.48 2.92 -7.38
CA VAL A 169 -18.36 2.88 -6.43
C VAL A 169 -18.57 3.95 -5.36
N ASP A 170 -18.23 3.66 -4.10
CA ASP A 170 -18.37 4.61 -3.00
C ASP A 170 -17.13 5.50 -2.84
N ILE A 171 -15.96 4.84 -2.82
CA ILE A 171 -14.65 5.44 -2.56
C ILE A 171 -13.70 5.01 -3.67
N VAL A 172 -12.95 5.95 -4.25
CA VAL A 172 -11.79 5.65 -5.10
C VAL A 172 -10.51 6.11 -4.39
N ILE A 173 -9.45 5.31 -4.46
CA ILE A 173 -8.12 5.61 -3.90
C ILE A 173 -7.09 5.54 -5.03
N THR A 174 -6.34 6.63 -5.26
CA THR A 174 -5.23 6.70 -6.23
C THR A 174 -4.07 7.46 -5.63
N HIS A 175 -2.82 7.08 -5.91
CA HIS A 175 -1.69 7.79 -5.30
C HIS A 175 -1.53 9.19 -5.89
N ASP A 176 -1.40 9.28 -7.22
CA ASP A 176 -1.47 10.55 -7.94
C ASP A 176 -2.89 11.14 -7.98
N TRP A 177 -2.96 12.46 -8.14
CA TRP A 177 -4.21 13.19 -8.24
C TRP A 177 -4.84 13.01 -9.63
N PRO A 178 -6.17 13.00 -9.76
CA PRO A 178 -6.83 13.30 -11.02
C PRO A 178 -6.34 14.64 -11.58
N ASN A 179 -6.02 14.70 -12.86
CA ASN A 179 -5.69 15.96 -13.53
C ASN A 179 -6.83 16.98 -13.38
N ASN A 180 -6.48 18.26 -13.32
CA ASN A 180 -7.41 19.40 -13.15
C ASN A 180 -8.17 19.47 -11.81
N ILE A 181 -8.00 18.53 -10.87
CA ILE A 181 -8.75 18.53 -9.60
C ILE A 181 -8.50 19.78 -8.74
N GLU A 182 -7.35 20.43 -8.92
CA GLU A 182 -6.98 21.68 -8.26
C GLU A 182 -7.82 22.89 -8.72
N LYS A 183 -8.53 22.78 -9.85
CA LYS A 183 -9.52 23.79 -10.30
C LYS A 183 -10.85 23.70 -9.55
N HIS A 184 -11.03 22.70 -8.68
CA HIS A 184 -12.27 22.42 -7.95
C HIS A 184 -12.18 22.67 -6.44
N GLY A 185 -11.11 23.32 -5.97
CA GLY A 185 -10.91 23.78 -4.60
C GLY A 185 -10.24 25.16 -4.53
N ASP A 186 -9.58 25.48 -3.43
CA ASP A 186 -8.85 26.77 -3.29
C ASP A 186 -7.45 26.71 -3.93
N MET A 187 -7.40 26.96 -5.24
CA MET A 187 -6.15 27.04 -6.00
C MET A 187 -5.20 28.13 -5.48
N ASN A 188 -5.71 29.23 -4.92
CA ASN A 188 -4.86 30.31 -4.41
C ASN A 188 -4.09 29.86 -3.17
N GLU A 189 -4.77 29.16 -2.25
CA GLU A 189 -4.13 28.57 -1.07
C GLU A 189 -3.15 27.45 -1.44
N LEU A 190 -3.47 26.64 -2.47
CA LEU A 190 -2.54 25.63 -3.00
C LEU A 190 -1.26 26.29 -3.52
N LEU A 191 -1.38 27.29 -4.40
CA LEU A 191 -0.22 28.00 -4.97
C LEU A 191 0.56 28.80 -3.93
N ARG A 192 -0.09 29.30 -2.86
CA ARG A 192 0.60 29.92 -1.73
C ARG A 192 1.50 28.93 -0.97
N ARG A 193 1.13 27.65 -0.92
CA ARG A 193 1.91 26.58 -0.28
C ARG A 193 2.92 25.90 -1.23
N LYS A 194 2.58 25.80 -2.52
CA LYS A 194 3.28 25.01 -3.55
C LYS A 194 3.39 25.81 -4.85
N PHE A 195 4.10 26.95 -4.81
CA PHE A 195 4.15 27.87 -5.96
C PHE A 195 4.71 27.23 -7.23
N HIS A 196 5.60 26.23 -7.11
CA HIS A 196 6.15 25.49 -8.24
C HIS A 196 5.08 24.82 -9.12
N PHE A 197 3.90 24.47 -8.58
CA PHE A 197 2.79 23.90 -9.35
C PHE A 197 2.17 24.89 -10.34
N GLN A 198 2.49 26.20 -10.28
CA GLN A 198 1.94 27.20 -11.19
C GLN A 198 2.15 26.86 -12.67
N SER A 199 3.32 26.30 -13.03
CA SER A 199 3.60 25.86 -14.40
C SER A 199 2.73 24.67 -14.80
N ASP A 200 2.60 23.66 -13.94
CA ASP A 200 1.83 22.46 -14.25
C ASP A 200 0.32 22.71 -14.31
N ILE A 201 -0.18 23.62 -13.46
CA ILE A 201 -1.59 24.04 -13.48
C ILE A 201 -1.90 24.82 -14.76
N TYR A 202 -1.01 25.75 -15.15
CA TYR A 202 -1.15 26.52 -16.39
C TYR A 202 -1.13 25.63 -17.64
N ASN A 203 -0.26 24.62 -17.66
CA ASN A 203 -0.12 23.68 -18.78
C ASN A 203 -1.12 22.50 -18.74
N ASN A 204 -1.92 22.37 -17.68
CA ASN A 204 -2.83 21.22 -17.42
C ASN A 204 -2.07 19.88 -17.30
N THR A 205 -0.87 19.90 -16.74
CA THR A 205 0.00 18.73 -16.52
C THR A 205 0.05 18.26 -15.06
N LEU A 206 -0.55 19.00 -14.12
CA LEU A 206 -0.63 18.57 -12.72
C LEU A 206 -1.56 17.36 -12.59
N GLY A 207 -1.05 16.23 -12.09
CA GLY A 207 -1.82 15.00 -11.93
C GLY A 207 -2.09 14.23 -13.23
N ASN A 208 -2.89 13.19 -13.12
CA ASN A 208 -3.03 12.10 -14.07
C ASN A 208 -4.29 12.27 -14.95
N PRO A 209 -4.14 12.43 -16.28
CA PRO A 209 -5.27 12.72 -17.18
C PRO A 209 -6.20 11.51 -17.37
N HIS A 210 -5.74 10.30 -17.03
CA HIS A 210 -6.56 9.10 -17.14
C HIS A 210 -7.42 8.87 -15.90
N THR A 211 -6.99 9.32 -14.72
CA THR A 211 -7.82 9.30 -13.50
C THR A 211 -8.85 10.44 -13.48
N GLU A 212 -8.63 11.57 -14.15
CA GLU A 212 -9.68 12.59 -14.41
C GLU A 212 -10.87 11.99 -15.20
N PHE A 213 -10.58 11.14 -16.20
CA PHE A 213 -11.61 10.41 -16.92
C PHE A 213 -12.33 9.39 -16.01
N LEU A 214 -11.59 8.64 -15.19
CA LEU A 214 -12.18 7.69 -14.23
C LEU A 214 -13.06 8.39 -13.19
N LEU A 215 -12.65 9.56 -12.69
CA LEU A 215 -13.43 10.41 -11.79
C LEU A 215 -14.80 10.75 -12.40
N ASN A 216 -14.80 11.29 -13.62
CA ASN A 216 -16.03 11.59 -14.37
C ASN A 216 -16.88 10.36 -14.72
N LYS A 217 -16.25 9.19 -14.88
CA LYS A 217 -16.94 7.94 -15.23
C LYS A 217 -17.58 7.26 -14.02
N LEU A 218 -16.79 6.95 -13.00
CA LEU A 218 -17.19 6.19 -11.81
C LEU A 218 -18.04 7.04 -10.85
N LYS A 219 -17.80 8.36 -10.86
CA LYS A 219 -18.51 9.36 -10.04
C LYS A 219 -18.62 8.96 -8.56
N PRO A 220 -17.53 8.57 -7.88
CA PRO A 220 -17.61 8.08 -6.50
C PRO A 220 -18.06 9.19 -5.54
N TYR A 221 -18.51 8.84 -4.34
CA TYR A 221 -18.83 9.86 -3.33
C TYR A 221 -17.57 10.50 -2.75
N PHE A 222 -16.49 9.72 -2.65
CA PHE A 222 -15.19 10.15 -2.15
C PHE A 222 -14.06 9.73 -3.10
N TRP A 223 -13.04 10.58 -3.21
CA TRP A 223 -11.79 10.26 -3.89
C TRP A 223 -10.64 10.68 -2.98
N PHE A 224 -9.73 9.75 -2.68
CA PHE A 224 -8.59 9.95 -1.79
C PHE A 224 -7.27 9.80 -2.56
N SER A 225 -6.35 10.76 -2.37
CA SER A 225 -5.04 10.78 -3.02
C SER A 225 -3.91 11.33 -2.14
N SER A 226 -2.68 11.25 -2.64
CA SER A 226 -1.49 11.76 -1.95
C SER A 226 -0.47 12.35 -2.93
N HIS A 227 0.78 11.88 -2.93
CA HIS A 227 1.90 12.22 -3.81
C HIS A 227 2.44 13.65 -3.71
N LEU A 228 1.58 14.67 -3.76
CA LEU A 228 1.98 16.08 -3.87
C LEU A 228 2.39 16.74 -2.54
N HIS A 229 2.42 15.97 -1.44
CA HIS A 229 2.83 16.43 -0.10
C HIS A 229 2.17 17.75 0.31
N VAL A 230 0.83 17.78 0.23
CA VAL A 230 -0.01 18.91 0.63
C VAL A 230 -1.43 18.43 0.92
N LYS A 231 -2.01 18.87 2.04
CA LYS A 231 -3.44 18.70 2.28
C LYS A 231 -4.24 19.62 1.36
N TYR A 232 -5.16 19.02 0.61
CA TYR A 232 -6.03 19.72 -0.32
C TYR A 232 -7.42 19.08 -0.37
N SER A 233 -8.46 19.89 -0.50
CA SER A 233 -9.84 19.39 -0.62
C SER A 233 -10.60 20.13 -1.72
N ALA A 234 -11.36 19.38 -2.51
CA ALA A 234 -12.09 19.89 -3.66
C ALA A 234 -13.47 19.22 -3.79
N ILE A 235 -14.41 19.92 -4.41
CA ILE A 235 -15.73 19.39 -4.76
C ILE A 235 -15.83 19.31 -6.28
N PHE A 236 -15.61 18.12 -6.82
CA PHE A 236 -15.70 17.87 -8.25
C PHE A 236 -17.17 17.67 -8.65
N LEU A 237 -17.76 18.65 -9.35
CA LEU A 237 -19.11 18.52 -9.91
C LEU A 237 -19.03 17.77 -11.24
N HIS A 238 -19.72 16.62 -11.33
CA HIS A 238 -19.68 15.78 -12.53
C HIS A 238 -20.38 16.42 -13.72
N SER A 239 -20.03 15.94 -14.92
CA SER A 239 -20.62 16.35 -16.20
C SER A 239 -22.15 16.30 -16.28
N ASP A 240 -22.81 15.48 -15.45
CA ASP A 240 -24.27 15.41 -15.34
C ASP A 240 -24.91 16.53 -14.50
N LYS A 241 -24.09 17.34 -13.81
CA LYS A 241 -24.46 18.44 -12.91
C LYS A 241 -25.40 18.04 -11.76
N LYS A 242 -25.46 16.74 -11.42
CA LYS A 242 -26.29 16.16 -10.36
C LYS A 242 -25.46 15.46 -9.30
N ASN A 243 -24.43 14.73 -9.73
CA ASN A 243 -23.48 14.06 -8.86
C ASN A 243 -22.28 14.98 -8.58
N TYR A 244 -21.67 14.82 -7.42
CA TYR A 244 -20.37 15.40 -7.10
C TYR A 244 -19.52 14.41 -6.29
N THR A 245 -18.19 14.54 -6.41
CA THR A 245 -17.22 13.79 -5.60
C THR A 245 -16.54 14.73 -4.61
N ARG A 246 -16.37 14.28 -3.37
CA ARG A 246 -15.48 14.92 -2.39
C ARG A 246 -14.07 14.40 -2.61
N PHE A 247 -13.18 15.24 -3.13
CA PHE A 247 -11.76 14.94 -3.23
C PHE A 247 -11.04 15.39 -1.96
N LEU A 248 -10.15 14.53 -1.45
CA LEU A 248 -9.22 14.85 -0.38
C LEU A 248 -7.84 14.29 -0.74
N SER A 249 -6.82 15.14 -0.68
CA SER A 249 -5.43 14.74 -0.58
C SER A 249 -4.84 15.17 0.75
N LEU A 250 -3.83 14.43 1.21
CA LEU A 250 -3.13 14.66 2.46
C LEU A 250 -1.61 14.74 2.23
N ASP A 251 -0.90 15.20 3.25
CA ASP A 251 0.56 15.30 3.23
C ASP A 251 1.23 13.96 3.56
N LYS A 252 2.57 13.90 3.51
CA LYS A 252 3.31 12.74 4.03
C LYS A 252 3.31 12.68 5.56
N ALA A 253 3.34 11.45 6.09
CA ALA A 253 3.29 11.10 7.51
C ALA A 253 4.48 11.62 8.32
N GLU A 254 4.49 12.92 8.61
CA GLU A 254 5.55 13.57 9.36
C GLU A 254 5.01 14.52 10.45
N PRO A 255 5.80 14.75 11.52
CA PRO A 255 5.69 15.87 12.44
C PRO A 255 5.22 17.19 11.80
N ARG A 256 4.24 17.84 12.44
CA ARG A 256 3.63 19.14 12.05
C ARG A 256 2.97 19.19 10.67
N LYS A 257 2.69 18.05 10.02
CA LYS A 257 2.02 17.99 8.72
C LYS A 257 0.57 17.52 8.80
N HIS A 258 -0.21 17.89 7.79
CA HIS A 258 -1.61 17.46 7.66
C HIS A 258 -1.69 16.12 6.91
N PHE A 259 -1.09 15.08 7.48
CA PHE A 259 -0.93 13.77 6.84
C PHE A 259 -2.11 12.81 7.04
N ILE A 260 -2.92 13.05 8.07
CA ILE A 260 -4.05 12.20 8.48
C ILE A 260 -5.34 13.01 8.58
N GLN A 261 -6.47 12.39 8.24
CA GLN A 261 -7.79 12.93 8.51
C GLN A 261 -8.78 11.81 8.90
N ILE A 262 -9.48 12.03 10.01
CA ILE A 262 -10.56 11.15 10.47
C ILE A 262 -11.88 11.54 9.80
N LEU A 263 -12.62 10.56 9.31
CA LEU A 263 -13.90 10.71 8.62
C LEU A 263 -14.89 9.65 9.14
N ASN A 264 -15.94 10.03 9.87
CA ASN A 264 -17.07 9.11 10.05
C ASN A 264 -17.93 9.11 8.77
N ILE A 265 -17.90 8.01 8.03
CA ILE A 265 -18.72 7.79 6.84
C ILE A 265 -19.79 6.75 7.15
N GLU A 266 -21.04 7.10 6.86
CA GLU A 266 -22.21 6.27 7.12
C GLU A 266 -23.06 6.13 5.85
N LYS A 267 -23.82 5.04 5.72
CA LYS A 267 -24.72 4.78 4.58
C LYS A 267 -26.19 4.84 4.98
N ARG A 268 -26.91 5.87 4.52
CA ARG A 268 -28.37 6.04 4.62
C ARG A 268 -28.95 5.70 3.25
N ASN A 269 -29.87 4.73 3.18
CA ASN A 269 -30.47 4.27 1.91
C ASN A 269 -29.42 3.95 0.82
N ASN A 270 -28.34 3.26 1.22
CA ASN A 270 -27.16 2.93 0.40
C ASN A 270 -26.35 4.13 -0.15
N ILE A 271 -26.61 5.36 0.33
CA ILE A 271 -25.87 6.58 -0.04
C ILE A 271 -24.89 6.94 1.10
N PRO A 272 -23.57 7.00 0.85
CA PRO A 272 -22.58 7.56 1.77
C PRO A 272 -22.78 9.04 2.09
N TYR A 273 -22.65 9.40 3.36
CA TYR A 273 -22.54 10.77 3.83
C TYR A 273 -21.49 10.87 4.96
N LEU A 274 -20.95 12.08 5.14
CA LEU A 274 -20.13 12.40 6.30
C LEU A 274 -21.05 12.65 7.50
N SER A 275 -20.80 11.94 8.60
CA SER A 275 -21.30 12.28 9.93
C SER A 275 -20.20 13.02 10.70
N PHE A 276 -20.62 13.97 11.54
CA PHE A 276 -19.76 14.70 12.45
C PHE A 276 -19.99 14.30 13.92
N ASP A 277 -20.74 13.22 14.17
CA ASP A 277 -21.13 12.78 15.52
C ASP A 277 -19.96 12.27 16.37
N HIS A 278 -18.81 12.00 15.73
CA HIS A 278 -17.52 11.64 16.34
C HIS A 278 -16.68 12.86 16.76
N LEU A 279 -17.09 14.08 16.40
CA LEU A 279 -16.43 15.30 16.82
C LEU A 279 -17.06 15.83 18.11
N PRO A 280 -16.28 16.45 19.01
CA PRO A 280 -16.84 17.15 20.17
C PRO A 280 -17.89 18.16 19.74
N LYS A 281 -19.08 18.13 20.37
CA LYS A 281 -20.10 19.16 20.18
C LYS A 281 -19.60 20.45 20.80
N SER A 282 -19.02 21.33 19.99
CA SER A 282 -18.54 22.63 20.45
C SER A 282 -19.65 23.39 21.18
N SER A 283 -19.33 23.89 22.39
CA SER A 283 -20.21 24.86 23.04
C SER A 283 -20.30 26.11 22.15
N ALA A 284 -21.48 26.72 22.06
CA ALA A 284 -21.84 27.64 20.98
C ALA A 284 -21.16 29.05 21.02
N ASN A 285 -19.99 29.18 21.65
CA ASN A 285 -19.31 30.45 21.93
C ASN A 285 -17.92 30.62 21.31
N GLU A 286 -17.42 29.69 20.49
CA GLU A 286 -16.16 29.89 19.77
C GLU A 286 -16.38 30.47 18.36
N THR A 287 -16.41 31.80 18.29
CA THR A 287 -16.30 32.55 17.03
C THR A 287 -14.84 32.78 16.66
N GLU A 288 -14.23 31.85 15.92
CA GLU A 288 -13.30 32.11 14.81
C GLU A 288 -12.81 30.79 14.17
N GLY A 289 -12.81 30.70 12.83
CA GLY A 289 -12.47 29.49 12.09
C GLY A 289 -10.98 29.16 12.02
N LYS A 290 -10.33 28.94 13.17
CA LYS A 290 -8.98 28.37 13.27
C LYS A 290 -9.09 26.99 13.92
N SER A 291 -8.58 25.94 13.27
CA SER A 291 -8.54 24.62 13.91
C SER A 291 -7.54 24.62 15.07
N GLN A 292 -8.03 24.53 16.30
CA GLN A 292 -7.22 24.59 17.52
C GLN A 292 -6.24 23.40 17.68
N PHE A 293 -6.43 22.31 16.93
CA PHE A 293 -5.76 21.01 17.10
C PHE A 293 -4.23 20.94 16.86
N PHE A 294 -3.53 22.03 16.51
CA PHE A 294 -2.15 21.93 15.99
C PHE A 294 -1.04 22.69 16.73
N ASN A 295 -1.33 23.45 17.78
CA ASN A 295 -0.28 24.16 18.53
C ASN A 295 -0.06 23.59 19.96
N ASP A 296 -1.02 23.71 20.87
CA ASP A 296 -0.79 23.37 22.29
C ASP A 296 -0.89 21.87 22.62
N ASP A 297 -1.64 21.10 21.83
CA ASP A 297 -1.69 19.62 21.94
C ASP A 297 -0.63 18.92 21.08
N TYR A 298 0.11 19.66 20.25
CA TYR A 298 1.07 19.08 19.32
C TYR A 298 2.31 18.51 20.02
N GLU A 299 2.88 19.25 20.99
CA GLU A 299 4.01 18.73 21.78
C GLU A 299 3.58 17.56 22.67
N LYS A 300 2.31 17.50 23.10
CA LYS A 300 1.74 16.32 23.79
C LYS A 300 1.61 15.11 22.85
N LEU A 301 1.25 15.33 21.59
CA LEU A 301 1.21 14.29 20.56
C LEU A 301 2.62 13.76 20.28
N LEU A 302 3.63 14.63 20.11
CA LEU A 302 5.03 14.19 19.98
C LEU A 302 5.50 13.41 21.20
N GLN A 303 5.26 13.94 22.40
CA GLN A 303 5.60 13.27 23.65
C GLN A 303 4.93 11.88 23.74
N HIS A 304 3.66 11.77 23.35
CA HIS A 304 2.95 10.49 23.31
C HIS A 304 3.55 9.51 22.28
N VAL A 305 3.89 9.98 21.07
CA VAL A 305 4.58 9.17 20.05
C VAL A 305 5.91 8.64 20.59
N GLU A 306 6.73 9.51 21.20
CA GLU A 306 8.00 9.12 21.80
C GLU A 306 7.84 8.16 22.99
N ASP A 307 6.78 8.33 23.78
CA ASP A 307 6.48 7.46 24.93
C ASP A 307 6.02 6.07 24.46
N VAL A 308 5.19 5.99 23.40
CA VAL A 308 4.80 4.73 22.76
C VAL A 308 6.02 4.03 22.15
N GLN A 309 6.83 4.75 21.37
CA GLN A 309 8.06 4.22 20.77
C GLN A 309 9.06 3.74 21.84
N ARG A 310 9.21 4.45 22.97
CA ARG A 310 10.06 4.02 24.09
C ARG A 310 9.52 2.79 24.81
N LYS A 311 8.20 2.65 24.99
CA LYS A 311 7.60 1.43 25.56
C LYS A 311 7.85 0.23 24.66
N ASP A 312 7.56 0.36 23.37
CA ASP A 312 7.79 -0.70 22.38
C ASP A 312 9.27 -1.17 22.38
N ALA A 313 10.22 -0.24 22.50
CA ALA A 313 11.64 -0.56 22.58
C ALA A 313 12.06 -1.26 23.89
N GLN A 314 11.41 -0.93 25.02
CA GLN A 314 11.68 -1.56 26.31
C GLN A 314 11.09 -2.97 26.41
N GLU A 315 9.87 -3.18 25.90
CA GLU A 315 9.19 -4.48 25.88
C GLU A 315 9.89 -5.43 24.89
N GLY A 316 10.35 -4.94 23.74
CA GLY A 316 11.16 -5.72 22.79
C GLY A 316 12.54 -6.16 23.32
N GLY A 317 13.06 -5.52 24.37
CA GLY A 317 14.36 -5.82 24.97
C GLY A 317 14.37 -6.97 25.99
N GLN A 318 13.22 -7.40 26.52
CA GLN A 318 13.16 -8.41 27.58
C GLN A 318 13.17 -9.87 27.08
N ALA A 319 13.21 -10.09 25.77
CA ALA A 319 13.20 -11.43 25.15
C ALA A 319 14.61 -12.01 24.85
N SER A 320 15.68 -11.58 25.54
CA SER A 320 17.04 -12.11 25.25
C SER A 320 18.06 -12.12 26.42
N THR A 321 17.65 -12.13 27.69
CA THR A 321 18.60 -12.29 28.82
C THR A 321 18.40 -13.59 29.59
N GLY A 322 18.96 -14.67 29.04
CA GLY A 322 18.89 -16.03 29.61
C GLY A 322 20.18 -16.82 29.40
N LYS A 323 21.34 -16.26 29.79
CA LYS A 323 22.61 -16.99 30.00
C LYS A 323 23.60 -16.12 30.79
N GLU A 324 23.97 -16.60 31.97
CA GLU A 324 25.04 -16.01 32.77
C GLU A 324 26.40 -16.24 32.09
N ALA A 325 27.26 -15.22 32.10
CA ALA A 325 28.65 -15.35 31.67
C ALA A 325 29.55 -15.65 32.89
N PRO A 326 30.36 -16.73 32.87
CA PRO A 326 31.40 -16.92 33.88
C PRO A 326 32.55 -15.94 33.65
N LYS A 327 33.19 -15.51 34.74
CA LYS A 327 34.37 -14.64 34.72
C LYS A 327 35.56 -15.37 34.07
N GLY A 328 36.36 -14.63 33.29
CA GLY A 328 37.63 -15.14 32.77
C GLY A 328 38.81 -14.87 33.70
N GLU A 329 39.81 -15.75 33.65
CA GLU A 329 41.18 -15.51 34.10
C GLU A 329 42.16 -15.98 33.01
N ASP A 330 42.97 -15.02 32.53
CA ASP A 330 44.37 -15.06 32.06
C ASP A 330 44.97 -16.09 31.05
N VAL A 331 45.39 -15.56 29.87
CA VAL A 331 46.78 -15.50 29.30
C VAL A 331 47.51 -16.85 28.94
N PRO A 332 48.34 -17.00 27.85
CA PRO A 332 48.22 -16.58 26.43
C PRO A 332 48.78 -17.62 25.37
N THR A 333 48.76 -17.24 24.07
CA THR A 333 49.70 -17.59 22.95
C THR A 333 49.92 -19.02 22.39
N GLU A 334 50.26 -19.04 21.08
CA GLU A 334 50.96 -20.08 20.28
C GLU A 334 50.22 -21.43 20.01
N GLU A 335 50.51 -22.19 18.95
CA GLU A 335 50.82 -21.92 17.53
C GLU A 335 50.59 -23.24 16.74
N GLU A 336 50.57 -23.18 15.40
CA GLU A 336 50.69 -24.31 14.44
C GLU A 336 49.61 -25.43 14.35
N ALA A 337 49.48 -25.95 13.11
CA ALA A 337 48.82 -27.20 12.73
C ALA A 337 49.92 -28.30 12.53
N PRO A 338 49.76 -29.45 11.81
CA PRO A 338 48.58 -30.06 11.18
C PRO A 338 48.47 -31.62 11.36
N LYS A 339 47.45 -32.23 10.70
CA LYS A 339 47.49 -33.47 9.86
C LYS A 339 46.41 -34.54 10.09
N GLU A 340 45.72 -34.84 8.98
CA GLU A 340 45.37 -36.16 8.41
C GLU A 340 45.03 -37.36 9.32
N ASN A 341 43.82 -37.94 9.14
CA ASN A 341 43.64 -39.24 8.46
C ASN A 341 42.15 -39.66 8.30
N THR A 342 41.78 -40.08 7.10
CA THR A 342 40.67 -41.01 6.75
C THR A 342 41.20 -42.46 6.72
N PRO A 343 40.42 -43.55 6.45
CA PRO A 343 38.98 -43.70 6.12
C PRO A 343 38.23 -44.50 7.24
N GLY A 344 37.10 -45.21 7.10
CA GLY A 344 36.15 -45.49 6.00
C GLY A 344 35.20 -46.66 6.34
N GLU A 345 34.27 -46.99 5.42
CA GLU A 345 33.39 -48.20 5.41
C GLU A 345 32.38 -48.36 6.58
N SER A 346 31.21 -49.01 6.46
CA SER A 346 30.38 -49.44 5.30
C SER A 346 28.96 -49.84 5.78
N ASN A 347 27.97 -49.84 4.86
CA ASN A 347 26.76 -50.71 4.81
C ASN A 347 25.76 -50.77 6.00
N ALA A 348 24.51 -51.21 5.87
CA ALA A 348 23.49 -51.21 4.80
C ALA A 348 22.16 -51.76 5.41
N GLN A 349 21.03 -51.66 4.67
CA GLN A 349 19.78 -52.42 4.88
C GLN A 349 18.96 -52.13 6.16
N GLU A 350 17.64 -52.34 6.26
CA GLU A 350 16.45 -52.35 5.38
C GLU A 350 15.29 -52.92 6.26
N ASN A 351 14.04 -52.76 5.79
CA ASN A 351 12.87 -53.64 6.06
C ASN A 351 11.84 -53.37 7.19
N THR A 352 10.79 -52.62 6.80
CA THR A 352 9.37 -53.06 6.65
C THR A 352 8.42 -53.40 7.82
N ALA A 353 7.12 -53.15 7.52
CA ALA A 353 5.89 -53.83 7.99
C ALA A 353 5.32 -53.40 9.36
N GLN A 354 4.19 -52.67 9.44
CA GLN A 354 2.77 -53.01 9.16
C GLN A 354 2.02 -53.59 10.39
N GLY A 355 0.81 -53.08 10.69
CA GLY A 355 -0.12 -53.73 11.63
C GLY A 355 -1.29 -52.86 12.12
N ASN A 356 -2.50 -53.13 11.60
CA ASN A 356 -3.81 -52.67 12.09
C ASN A 356 -4.06 -53.13 13.57
N THR A 357 -5.10 -52.75 14.35
CA THR A 357 -6.52 -52.50 14.00
C THR A 357 -7.31 -51.94 15.21
N ALA A 358 -8.24 -50.99 14.94
CA ALA A 358 -9.68 -50.97 15.29
C ALA A 358 -10.30 -50.97 16.73
N GLN A 359 -11.36 -50.12 16.83
CA GLN A 359 -12.65 -50.25 17.56
C GLN A 359 -12.74 -50.09 19.10
N GLY A 360 -13.78 -49.35 19.54
CA GLY A 360 -14.31 -49.38 20.92
C GLY A 360 -15.22 -48.19 21.29
N ASN A 361 -16.55 -48.37 21.24
CA ASN A 361 -17.54 -47.36 21.67
C ASN A 361 -17.61 -47.20 23.20
N THR A 362 -18.04 -46.04 23.71
CA THR A 362 -19.35 -45.88 24.42
C THR A 362 -19.58 -44.44 24.91
N ALA A 363 -20.84 -44.10 25.17
CA ALA A 363 -21.27 -42.78 25.64
C ALA A 363 -21.98 -42.88 26.99
N GLN A 364 -21.82 -41.88 27.84
CA GLN A 364 -22.85 -41.41 28.77
C GLN A 364 -22.44 -40.04 29.37
N GLY A 365 -23.41 -39.15 29.55
CA GLY A 365 -23.19 -37.86 30.22
C GLY A 365 -23.60 -37.89 31.69
N ASN A 366 -23.30 -36.81 32.41
CA ASN A 366 -23.96 -36.43 33.66
C ASN A 366 -23.95 -34.90 33.80
N THR A 367 -24.99 -34.40 34.47
CA THR A 367 -25.27 -32.98 34.76
C THR A 367 -24.71 -32.53 36.12
N GLU A 368 -24.96 -31.26 36.47
CA GLU A 368 -24.76 -30.61 37.79
C GLU A 368 -23.32 -30.06 38.03
N GLN A 369 -23.12 -28.91 38.68
CA GLN A 369 -24.06 -27.91 39.21
C GLN A 369 -23.40 -26.51 39.26
N GLU A 370 -24.21 -25.46 39.33
CA GLU A 370 -23.74 -24.08 39.55
C GLU A 370 -23.15 -23.91 40.96
N ASN A 371 -22.14 -23.05 41.10
CA ASN A 371 -21.77 -22.49 42.40
C ASN A 371 -21.48 -21.00 42.26
N THR A 372 -22.28 -20.19 42.92
CA THR A 372 -22.22 -18.73 42.90
C THR A 372 -21.23 -18.20 43.94
N ALA A 373 -20.31 -17.35 43.53
CA ALA A 373 -19.51 -16.51 44.41
C ALA A 373 -19.67 -15.05 43.98
N GLN A 374 -20.33 -14.25 44.81
CA GLN A 374 -20.43 -12.80 44.60
C GLN A 374 -19.19 -12.12 45.20
N GLU A 375 -18.31 -11.57 44.36
CA GLU A 375 -17.38 -10.53 44.79
C GLU A 375 -17.90 -9.17 44.33
N ASN A 376 -18.28 -8.33 45.29
CA ASN A 376 -18.63 -6.93 45.06
C ASN A 376 -17.34 -6.11 44.89
N THR A 377 -16.87 -5.97 43.66
CA THR A 377 -15.99 -4.86 43.27
C THR A 377 -16.81 -3.81 42.53
N THR A 378 -16.78 -2.59 43.04
CA THR A 378 -17.38 -1.41 42.38
C THR A 378 -16.66 -1.16 41.06
N VAL A 379 -17.30 -1.53 39.96
CA VAL A 379 -16.83 -1.22 38.61
C VAL A 379 -17.12 0.26 38.34
N GLU A 380 -16.07 1.05 38.20
CA GLU A 380 -16.15 2.27 37.40
C GLU A 380 -16.34 1.82 35.95
N GLU A 381 -17.51 2.12 35.35
CA GLU A 381 -17.84 1.74 33.97
C GLU A 381 -17.05 2.58 32.95
N ASP A 382 -15.74 2.34 32.86
CA ASP A 382 -14.91 2.83 31.77
C ASP A 382 -15.14 1.97 30.53
N ALA A 383 -16.31 2.13 29.91
CA ALA A 383 -16.77 1.37 28.77
C ALA A 383 -16.00 1.76 27.50
N THR A 384 -14.74 1.30 27.40
CA THR A 384 -13.91 1.47 26.20
C THR A 384 -14.62 0.83 25.01
N ALA A 385 -15.11 1.65 24.08
CA ALA A 385 -15.78 1.16 22.87
C ALA A 385 -14.87 0.18 22.11
N GLU A 386 -15.39 -1.02 21.83
CA GLU A 386 -14.67 -2.02 21.03
C GLU A 386 -14.62 -1.59 19.55
N ARG A 387 -13.50 -1.84 18.88
CA ARG A 387 -13.38 -1.60 17.42
C ARG A 387 -14.31 -2.56 16.68
N LYS A 388 -15.04 -2.04 15.68
CA LYS A 388 -15.90 -2.88 14.86
C LYS A 388 -15.04 -3.83 14.01
N GLN A 389 -15.27 -5.14 14.11
CA GLN A 389 -14.62 -6.10 13.22
C GLN A 389 -15.02 -5.81 11.77
N LEU A 390 -14.02 -5.58 10.92
CA LEU A 390 -14.17 -5.41 9.48
C LEU A 390 -13.60 -6.62 8.75
N TYR A 391 -14.09 -6.83 7.53
CA TYR A 391 -13.67 -7.89 6.64
C TYR A 391 -13.44 -7.31 5.24
N ILE A 392 -12.48 -7.88 4.52
CA ILE A 392 -12.24 -7.56 3.12
C ILE A 392 -12.90 -8.66 2.28
N CYS A 393 -13.76 -8.25 1.36
CA CYS A 393 -14.54 -9.13 0.51
C CYS A 393 -14.25 -8.82 -0.96
N TYR A 394 -14.33 -9.84 -1.80
CA TYR A 394 -14.25 -9.64 -3.25
C TYR A 394 -15.44 -8.82 -3.78
N ASP A 395 -15.27 -8.29 -4.99
CA ASP A 395 -16.34 -7.65 -5.75
C ASP A 395 -16.68 -8.48 -7.00
N GLU A 396 -17.96 -8.82 -7.16
CA GLU A 396 -18.43 -9.73 -8.19
C GLU A 396 -18.27 -9.16 -9.61
N GLU A 397 -18.63 -7.88 -9.82
CA GLU A 397 -18.45 -7.21 -11.11
C GLU A 397 -16.96 -7.12 -11.46
N TRP A 398 -16.10 -6.81 -10.49
CA TRP A 398 -14.65 -6.76 -10.72
C TRP A 398 -14.05 -8.12 -11.05
N LEU A 399 -14.41 -9.18 -10.33
CA LEU A 399 -13.97 -10.53 -10.65
C LEU A 399 -14.45 -10.98 -12.04
N ALA A 400 -15.67 -10.61 -12.43
CA ALA A 400 -16.17 -10.86 -13.78
C ALA A 400 -15.38 -10.05 -14.84
N ILE A 401 -15.03 -8.79 -14.55
CA ILE A 401 -14.16 -7.95 -15.40
C ILE A 401 -12.78 -8.60 -15.57
N LEU A 402 -12.21 -9.16 -14.51
CA LEU A 402 -10.99 -9.96 -14.60
C LEU A 402 -11.21 -11.21 -15.47
N LYS A 403 -12.25 -12.02 -15.20
CA LYS A 403 -12.55 -13.23 -15.97
C LYS A 403 -12.62 -12.98 -17.48
N ALA A 404 -13.31 -11.93 -17.90
CA ALA A 404 -13.50 -11.58 -19.31
C ALA A 404 -12.21 -11.11 -20.02
N ASN A 405 -11.19 -10.63 -19.29
CA ASN A 405 -10.02 -9.94 -19.86
C ASN A 405 -8.65 -10.52 -19.44
N HIS A 406 -8.60 -11.38 -18.42
CA HIS A 406 -7.35 -11.90 -17.81
C HIS A 406 -6.42 -12.60 -18.82
N HIS A 407 -6.99 -13.28 -19.82
CA HIS A 407 -6.27 -13.90 -20.94
C HIS A 407 -5.40 -12.92 -21.76
N LEU A 408 -5.42 -11.62 -21.49
CA LEU A 408 -4.55 -10.61 -22.09
C LEU A 408 -3.27 -10.31 -21.27
N LEU A 409 -3.22 -10.77 -20.01
CA LEU A 409 -2.04 -10.73 -19.14
C LEU A 409 -1.48 -12.12 -18.81
N ALA A 410 -2.24 -13.18 -19.09
CA ALA A 410 -1.85 -14.56 -18.86
C ALA A 410 -0.53 -14.93 -19.58
N GLU A 411 0.22 -15.84 -18.96
CA GLU A 411 1.53 -16.33 -19.41
C GLU A 411 1.53 -16.83 -20.87
N GLY A 412 0.58 -17.70 -21.23
CA GLY A 412 0.37 -18.20 -22.60
C GLY A 412 -0.23 -17.19 -23.58
N SER A 413 -0.32 -15.90 -23.23
CA SER A 413 -0.90 -14.86 -24.10
C SER A 413 0.15 -14.11 -24.92
N ASP A 414 0.15 -14.31 -26.23
CA ASP A 414 0.96 -13.53 -27.16
C ASP A 414 0.45 -12.12 -27.43
N LYS A 415 -0.82 -11.83 -27.10
CA LYS A 415 -1.53 -10.61 -27.46
C LYS A 415 -1.05 -9.37 -26.68
N ASP A 416 -0.63 -8.32 -27.37
CA ASP A 416 -0.44 -7.02 -26.73
C ASP A 416 -1.79 -6.41 -26.35
N TYR A 417 -2.08 -6.38 -25.05
CA TYR A 417 -3.27 -5.80 -24.48
C TYR A 417 -3.48 -4.32 -24.83
N ASN A 418 -2.43 -3.61 -25.27
CA ASN A 418 -2.56 -2.23 -25.73
C ASN A 418 -3.28 -2.10 -27.07
N LEU A 419 -3.23 -3.15 -27.90
CA LEU A 419 -3.89 -3.26 -29.21
C LEU A 419 -5.29 -3.88 -29.12
N GLU A 420 -5.59 -4.54 -28.01
CA GLU A 420 -6.87 -5.23 -27.77
C GLU A 420 -7.92 -4.29 -27.17
N LYS A 421 -9.20 -4.61 -27.43
CA LYS A 421 -10.33 -3.91 -26.81
C LYS A 421 -10.89 -4.75 -25.68
N LEU A 422 -10.63 -4.31 -24.44
CA LEU A 422 -11.21 -4.91 -23.24
C LEU A 422 -12.75 -4.89 -23.29
N LYS A 423 -13.36 -5.94 -22.75
CA LYS A 423 -14.80 -6.22 -22.84
C LYS A 423 -15.43 -6.19 -21.46
N TYR A 424 -16.63 -5.62 -21.38
CA TYR A 424 -17.49 -5.85 -20.21
C TYR A 424 -17.89 -7.34 -20.17
N PRO A 425 -18.04 -7.95 -18.98
CA PRO A 425 -18.29 -9.39 -18.87
C PRO A 425 -19.61 -9.81 -19.52
N SER A 426 -19.64 -11.03 -20.04
CA SER A 426 -20.88 -11.66 -20.52
C SER A 426 -21.71 -12.18 -19.34
N LYS A 427 -22.92 -12.66 -19.62
CA LYS A 427 -23.77 -13.27 -18.59
C LYS A 427 -23.12 -14.54 -18.01
N GLU A 428 -22.45 -15.30 -18.87
CA GLU A 428 -21.72 -16.52 -18.54
C GLU A 428 -20.50 -16.24 -17.65
N ASP A 429 -19.78 -15.12 -17.88
CA ASP A 429 -18.69 -14.69 -16.99
C ASP A 429 -19.20 -14.39 -15.56
N PHE A 430 -20.35 -13.71 -15.44
CA PHE A 430 -20.99 -13.47 -14.13
C PHE A 430 -21.46 -14.78 -13.48
N GLU A 431 -22.17 -15.64 -14.21
CA GLU A 431 -22.66 -16.92 -13.68
C GLU A 431 -21.52 -17.82 -13.19
N TYR A 432 -20.41 -17.84 -13.92
CA TYR A 432 -19.19 -18.54 -13.54
C TYR A 432 -18.55 -17.99 -12.25
N ILE A 433 -18.41 -16.66 -12.14
CA ILE A 433 -17.87 -16.04 -10.93
C ILE A 433 -18.80 -16.23 -9.73
N GLN A 434 -20.12 -16.10 -9.90
CA GLN A 434 -21.11 -16.39 -8.87
C GLN A 434 -21.03 -17.85 -8.38
N ASP A 435 -20.78 -18.81 -9.27
CA ASP A 435 -20.59 -20.21 -8.89
C ASP A 435 -19.33 -20.42 -8.05
N LYS A 436 -18.19 -19.86 -8.48
CA LYS A 436 -16.94 -19.89 -7.70
C LYS A 436 -17.10 -19.25 -6.32
N LEU A 437 -17.76 -18.08 -6.25
CA LEU A 437 -17.97 -17.34 -5.01
C LEU A 437 -18.79 -18.12 -3.96
N LYS A 438 -19.84 -18.87 -4.36
CA LYS A 438 -20.66 -19.68 -3.43
C LYS A 438 -19.87 -20.72 -2.63
N ASN A 439 -18.69 -21.10 -3.10
CA ASN A 439 -17.81 -22.06 -2.42
C ASN A 439 -16.82 -21.39 -1.44
N LEU A 440 -16.89 -20.06 -1.28
CA LEU A 440 -16.08 -19.29 -0.33
C LEU A 440 -16.87 -18.94 0.92
N GLU A 441 -16.16 -18.75 2.04
CA GLU A 441 -16.72 -18.18 3.26
C GLU A 441 -17.31 -16.78 2.98
N ASN A 442 -18.49 -16.51 3.53
CA ASN A 442 -19.21 -15.26 3.32
C ASN A 442 -19.72 -14.65 4.62
N ILE A 443 -20.03 -13.37 4.56
CA ILE A 443 -20.73 -12.62 5.61
C ILE A 443 -21.95 -11.91 5.02
N SER A 444 -23.07 -11.89 5.75
CA SER A 444 -24.29 -11.21 5.32
C SER A 444 -24.40 -9.84 5.98
N ILE A 445 -24.40 -8.76 5.20
CA ILE A 445 -24.57 -7.39 5.68
C ILE A 445 -25.84 -6.81 5.06
N LYS A 446 -26.81 -6.41 5.91
CA LYS A 446 -28.11 -5.85 5.48
C LYS A 446 -28.87 -6.75 4.49
N GLY A 447 -28.71 -8.07 4.59
CA GLY A 447 -29.35 -9.05 3.70
C GLY A 447 -28.69 -9.24 2.33
N LYS A 448 -27.50 -8.67 2.11
CA LYS A 448 -26.62 -8.99 0.97
C LYS A 448 -25.42 -9.79 1.47
N ASP A 449 -25.06 -10.84 0.77
CA ASP A 449 -23.86 -11.64 1.05
C ASP A 449 -22.61 -11.04 0.39
N TYR A 450 -21.50 -11.14 1.10
CA TYR A 450 -20.18 -10.68 0.68
C TYR A 450 -19.16 -11.78 0.97
N TYR A 451 -18.38 -12.17 -0.03
CA TYR A 451 -17.47 -13.32 0.03
C TYR A 451 -16.06 -12.90 0.41
N LEU A 452 -15.48 -13.54 1.42
CA LEU A 452 -14.21 -13.13 2.02
C LEU A 452 -13.02 -13.37 1.09
N VAL A 453 -12.06 -12.43 1.10
CA VAL A 453 -10.68 -12.76 0.71
C VAL A 453 -10.11 -13.79 1.70
N HIS A 454 -9.05 -14.52 1.32
CA HIS A 454 -8.44 -15.46 2.24
C HIS A 454 -7.87 -14.75 3.50
N GLY A 455 -7.79 -15.46 4.63
CA GLY A 455 -7.19 -14.90 5.85
C GLY A 455 -5.67 -14.79 5.75
N TYR A 456 -5.05 -13.91 6.55
CA TYR A 456 -3.60 -13.66 6.55
C TYR A 456 -2.73 -14.83 7.04
N ASN A 457 -3.33 -15.91 7.56
CA ASN A 457 -2.63 -17.12 8.00
C ASN A 457 -2.85 -18.32 7.06
N ASN A 458 -3.74 -18.23 6.07
CA ASN A 458 -4.07 -19.33 5.17
C ASN A 458 -4.38 -18.83 3.74
N PRO A 459 -3.38 -18.75 2.86
CA PRO A 459 -1.94 -18.97 3.13
C PRO A 459 -1.33 -17.84 3.96
N SER A 460 -0.13 -18.07 4.47
CA SER A 460 0.60 -17.10 5.30
C SER A 460 0.86 -15.78 4.57
N TYR A 461 0.71 -14.65 5.26
CA TYR A 461 1.06 -13.33 4.73
C TYR A 461 2.56 -13.22 4.35
N LYS A 462 3.41 -14.10 4.89
CA LYS A 462 4.83 -14.19 4.51
C LYS A 462 5.02 -14.84 3.13
N ASN A 463 4.08 -15.67 2.70
CA ASN A 463 4.16 -16.46 1.47
C ASN A 463 3.40 -15.73 0.35
N LEU A 464 3.96 -14.60 -0.11
CA LEU A 464 3.34 -13.70 -1.09
C LEU A 464 2.92 -14.43 -2.38
N TRP A 465 3.77 -15.35 -2.87
CA TRP A 465 3.47 -16.19 -4.02
C TRP A 465 2.27 -17.12 -3.79
N GLU A 466 2.15 -17.77 -2.63
CA GLU A 466 1.02 -18.68 -2.32
C GLU A 466 -0.31 -17.91 -2.26
N GLN A 467 -0.31 -16.69 -1.72
CA GLN A 467 -1.49 -15.82 -1.72
C GLN A 467 -1.99 -15.56 -3.15
N ARG A 468 -1.07 -15.29 -4.09
CA ARG A 468 -1.39 -15.15 -5.51
C ARG A 468 -1.92 -16.45 -6.10
N GLN A 469 -1.29 -17.59 -5.85
CA GLN A 469 -1.78 -18.88 -6.35
C GLN A 469 -3.18 -19.22 -5.83
N VAL A 470 -3.49 -18.92 -4.56
CA VAL A 470 -4.82 -19.13 -4.00
C VAL A 470 -5.87 -18.23 -4.67
N PHE A 471 -5.53 -16.98 -5.02
CA PHE A 471 -6.42 -16.15 -5.84
C PHE A 471 -6.64 -16.74 -7.24
N LEU A 472 -5.56 -17.12 -7.94
CA LEU A 472 -5.63 -17.68 -9.30
C LEU A 472 -6.46 -18.96 -9.35
N ASN A 473 -6.20 -19.90 -8.43
CA ASN A 473 -6.89 -21.19 -8.33
C ASN A 473 -8.37 -21.05 -7.93
N ARG A 474 -8.77 -20.01 -7.19
CA ARG A 474 -10.18 -19.76 -6.85
C ARG A 474 -11.05 -19.44 -8.07
N PHE A 475 -10.47 -18.86 -9.12
CA PHE A 475 -11.21 -18.34 -10.28
C PHE A 475 -10.75 -18.93 -11.63
N ASP A 476 -9.98 -20.04 -11.58
CA ASP A 476 -9.28 -20.69 -12.70
C ASP A 476 -8.60 -19.69 -13.64
N PHE A 477 -7.83 -18.77 -13.05
CA PHE A 477 -6.99 -17.82 -13.79
C PHE A 477 -5.58 -18.40 -13.97
N GLU A 478 -5.02 -18.21 -15.16
CA GLU A 478 -3.63 -18.55 -15.46
C GLU A 478 -2.64 -17.58 -14.78
N GLU A 479 -1.40 -17.98 -14.54
CA GLU A 479 -0.38 -17.06 -14.01
C GLU A 479 -0.06 -15.92 -14.99
N LEU A 480 0.46 -14.80 -14.46
CA LEU A 480 0.77 -13.60 -15.23
C LEU A 480 2.09 -13.71 -16.00
N ARG A 481 2.07 -13.27 -17.27
CA ARG A 481 3.24 -13.15 -18.15
C ARG A 481 4.32 -12.19 -17.62
N MET A 482 4.00 -11.35 -16.63
CA MET A 482 4.95 -10.40 -16.04
C MET A 482 6.00 -11.06 -15.12
N TYR A 483 5.94 -12.38 -14.89
CA TYR A 483 6.97 -13.13 -14.18
C TYR A 483 7.69 -14.08 -15.13
N ASP A 484 9.02 -14.03 -15.13
CA ASP A 484 9.86 -15.05 -15.77
C ASP A 484 10.12 -16.23 -14.82
N ASP A 485 10.83 -17.25 -15.31
CA ASP A 485 11.21 -18.44 -14.53
C ASP A 485 12.18 -18.10 -13.39
N PHE A 486 13.05 -17.09 -13.58
CA PHE A 486 14.04 -16.69 -12.59
C PHE A 486 13.38 -16.08 -11.36
N GLU A 487 12.44 -15.15 -11.55
CA GLU A 487 11.66 -14.54 -10.48
C GLU A 487 10.86 -15.58 -9.69
N ARG A 488 10.27 -16.56 -10.37
CA ARG A 488 9.52 -17.66 -9.72
C ARG A 488 10.42 -18.50 -8.82
N LEU A 489 11.61 -18.85 -9.30
CA LEU A 489 12.62 -19.57 -8.51
C LEU A 489 13.18 -18.71 -7.37
N PHE A 490 13.45 -17.42 -7.61
CA PHE A 490 13.96 -16.50 -6.62
C PHE A 490 12.96 -16.29 -5.47
N PHE A 491 11.68 -16.03 -5.76
CA PHE A 491 10.67 -15.85 -4.72
C PHE A 491 10.39 -17.14 -3.93
N ALA A 492 10.51 -18.32 -4.55
CA ALA A 492 10.43 -19.59 -3.83
C ALA A 492 11.63 -19.80 -2.88
N GLU A 493 12.85 -19.47 -3.31
CA GLU A 493 14.05 -19.53 -2.47
C GLU A 493 14.06 -18.44 -1.37
N GLU A 494 13.51 -17.26 -1.65
CA GLU A 494 13.28 -16.19 -0.67
C GLU A 494 12.43 -16.70 0.50
N VAL A 495 11.27 -17.30 0.21
CA VAL A 495 10.39 -17.91 1.23
C VAL A 495 11.14 -19.03 1.98
N ARG A 496 11.81 -19.93 1.27
CA ARG A 496 12.58 -21.03 1.89
C ARG A 496 13.65 -20.51 2.85
N LYS A 497 14.36 -19.44 2.50
CA LYS A 497 15.35 -18.78 3.35
C LYS A 497 14.72 -18.12 4.57
N MET A 498 13.61 -17.39 4.41
CA MET A 498 12.87 -16.80 5.53
C MET A 498 12.39 -17.85 6.53
N ASP A 499 11.79 -18.95 6.05
CA ASP A 499 11.28 -20.04 6.91
C ASP A 499 12.40 -20.80 7.62
N THR A 500 13.59 -20.89 7.03
CA THR A 500 14.77 -21.55 7.63
C THR A 500 15.66 -20.60 8.44
N GLY A 501 15.31 -19.31 8.54
CA GLY A 501 16.09 -18.29 9.26
C GLY A 501 17.45 -17.99 8.60
N LEU A 502 17.62 -18.32 7.32
CA LEU A 502 18.82 -18.04 6.55
C LEU A 502 18.85 -16.58 6.08
N PRO A 503 20.03 -15.98 5.90
CA PRO A 503 20.15 -14.63 5.35
C PRO A 503 19.60 -14.57 3.91
N LEU A 504 18.88 -13.48 3.64
CA LEU A 504 18.51 -13.06 2.30
C LEU A 504 19.70 -12.31 1.71
N ASP A 505 20.31 -12.91 0.69
CA ASP A 505 21.44 -12.32 -0.04
C ASP A 505 20.91 -11.80 -1.37
N ASN A 506 21.45 -10.68 -1.85
CA ASN A 506 21.18 -10.21 -3.20
C ASN A 506 21.63 -11.27 -4.23
N PRO A 507 20.88 -11.48 -5.33
CA PRO A 507 21.33 -12.36 -6.39
C PRO A 507 22.64 -11.82 -6.95
N LYS A 508 23.64 -12.69 -7.05
CA LYS A 508 24.84 -12.38 -7.82
C LYS A 508 24.45 -12.41 -9.29
N LEU A 509 24.39 -11.23 -9.92
CA LEU A 509 24.48 -11.15 -11.37
C LEU A 509 25.75 -11.90 -11.79
N ALA A 510 25.63 -12.78 -12.77
CA ALA A 510 26.81 -13.42 -13.34
C ALA A 510 27.66 -12.32 -13.98
N GLU A 511 28.93 -12.22 -13.59
CA GLU A 511 29.88 -11.40 -14.33
C GLU A 511 30.05 -12.05 -15.71
N ASP A 512 29.44 -11.45 -16.73
CA ASP A 512 29.68 -11.84 -18.11
C ASP A 512 31.18 -11.73 -18.38
N GLN A 513 31.81 -12.85 -18.74
CA GLN A 513 33.20 -12.88 -19.19
C GLN A 513 33.28 -12.29 -20.60
N GLU A 514 33.13 -10.97 -20.71
CA GLU A 514 33.37 -10.24 -21.95
C GLU A 514 34.84 -10.35 -22.35
N ASN A 515 35.11 -11.27 -23.28
CA ASN A 515 36.30 -11.19 -24.11
C ASN A 515 36.28 -9.86 -24.86
N GLY A 516 37.17 -8.94 -24.47
CA GLY A 516 37.07 -7.54 -24.88
C GLY A 516 37.18 -7.31 -26.38
N GLN A 517 36.30 -6.43 -26.89
CA GLN A 517 36.58 -5.55 -28.01
C GLN A 517 35.97 -4.17 -27.73
N GLU A 518 36.81 -3.13 -27.73
CA GLU A 518 36.41 -1.77 -27.36
C GLU A 518 35.42 -1.17 -28.39
N GLY A 519 34.17 -0.99 -27.98
CA GLY A 519 33.21 -0.08 -28.61
C GLY A 519 32.98 1.13 -27.71
N LYS A 520 33.30 2.34 -28.17
CA LYS A 520 33.07 3.57 -27.41
C LYS A 520 31.58 3.79 -27.15
N PRO A 521 31.14 4.13 -25.92
CA PRO A 521 29.79 4.63 -25.68
C PRO A 521 29.62 6.03 -26.30
N GLU A 522 28.48 6.27 -26.94
CA GLU A 522 28.03 7.63 -27.26
C GLU A 522 27.49 8.32 -25.99
N GLU A 523 27.72 9.63 -25.86
CA GLU A 523 27.32 10.40 -24.67
C GLU A 523 25.78 10.51 -24.52
N PRO A 524 25.21 10.17 -23.36
CA PRO A 524 23.81 10.47 -23.06
C PRO A 524 23.62 11.98 -22.89
N GLY A 525 22.74 12.58 -23.69
CA GLY A 525 22.43 14.01 -23.65
C GLY A 525 21.91 14.47 -22.28
N GLN A 526 22.39 15.64 -21.83
CA GLN A 526 22.16 16.17 -20.48
C GLN A 526 20.69 16.54 -20.20
N ASN A 527 20.20 16.00 -19.08
CA ASN A 527 19.38 16.61 -18.03
C ASN A 527 18.38 17.74 -18.37
N ASN A 528 17.16 17.53 -17.90
CA ASN A 528 16.41 18.54 -17.15
C ASN A 528 15.63 17.86 -15.99
N GLN A 529 16.35 17.53 -14.92
CA GLN A 529 15.78 17.36 -13.58
C GLN A 529 16.06 18.66 -12.83
N THR A 530 15.01 19.34 -12.34
CA THR A 530 15.14 20.43 -11.38
C THR A 530 14.88 19.87 -9.98
N ASP A 531 15.93 19.69 -9.20
CA ASP A 531 15.82 19.32 -7.78
C ASP A 531 15.25 20.49 -6.95
N GLU A 532 14.25 20.20 -6.13
CA GLU A 532 13.75 21.12 -5.10
C GLU A 532 14.66 21.11 -3.86
N HIS A 533 15.71 21.95 -3.84
CA HIS A 533 16.37 22.34 -2.60
C HIS A 533 16.64 23.85 -2.57
N GLY A 534 15.87 24.57 -1.75
CA GLY A 534 15.98 26.01 -1.59
C GLY A 534 16.70 26.41 -0.31
N GLU A 535 17.88 27.00 -0.43
CA GLU A 535 18.47 27.87 0.59
C GLU A 535 18.65 29.29 0.04
N ARG A 536 18.39 30.31 0.87
CA ARG A 536 18.59 31.74 0.55
C ARG A 536 19.98 32.17 1.05
N SER A 537 20.73 33.04 0.37
CA SER A 537 20.73 34.53 0.48
C SER A 537 22.18 35.03 0.23
N PRO A 538 22.51 36.34 0.19
CA PRO A 538 21.95 37.46 -0.59
C PRO A 538 23.05 38.37 -1.23
N ASN A 539 22.66 39.47 -1.91
CA ASN A 539 23.51 40.54 -2.49
C ASN A 539 24.40 40.09 -3.68
N GLY A 540 24.81 40.88 -4.67
CA GLY A 540 24.51 42.23 -5.21
C GLY A 540 25.01 42.19 -6.69
N ASP A 541 24.76 43.11 -7.62
CA ASP A 541 24.71 44.57 -7.56
C ASP A 541 24.13 45.13 -8.88
N ASN A 542 23.94 46.44 -8.99
CA ASN A 542 23.34 47.10 -10.16
C ASN A 542 24.33 47.34 -11.33
N THR A 543 23.89 47.19 -12.59
CA THR A 543 23.68 48.29 -13.57
C THR A 543 23.47 47.76 -15.01
N PRO A 544 22.80 48.53 -15.91
CA PRO A 544 22.36 48.04 -17.22
C PRO A 544 23.34 48.36 -18.37
N HIS A 545 23.19 47.64 -19.50
CA HIS A 545 23.73 48.07 -20.79
C HIS A 545 22.65 48.19 -21.86
N SER A 546 22.67 49.36 -22.52
CA SER A 546 21.79 49.78 -23.59
C SER A 546 22.14 49.12 -24.92
N GLY A 547 21.11 48.72 -25.68
CA GLY A 547 21.24 48.29 -27.07
C GLY A 547 19.96 48.60 -27.84
N ASN A 548 19.84 49.84 -28.33
CA ASN A 548 18.84 50.17 -29.33
C ASN A 548 19.19 49.44 -30.63
N GLU A 549 18.23 48.73 -31.23
CA GLU A 549 18.00 48.91 -32.66
C GLU A 549 16.55 48.65 -33.04
N SER A 550 16.02 49.57 -33.85
CA SER A 550 14.63 49.62 -34.27
C SER A 550 14.41 48.87 -35.57
N ASN A 551 13.33 48.08 -35.67
CA ASN A 551 12.72 47.87 -36.98
C ASN A 551 11.20 47.79 -36.91
N GLN A 552 10.56 48.77 -37.55
CA GLN A 552 9.14 48.73 -37.87
C GLN A 552 8.96 47.95 -39.16
N ASN A 553 7.98 47.04 -39.25
CA ASN A 553 6.90 47.19 -40.23
C ASN A 553 5.77 46.16 -40.10
N LYS A 554 4.56 46.72 -40.01
CA LYS A 554 3.31 46.31 -40.69
C LYS A 554 2.88 44.84 -40.70
N LEU A 555 1.84 44.62 -39.90
CA LEU A 555 0.66 43.81 -40.23
C LEU A 555 0.24 43.90 -41.73
N SER A 556 -0.14 42.76 -42.30
CA SER A 556 -1.15 42.67 -43.34
C SER A 556 -2.02 41.43 -43.09
N ILE A 557 -3.32 41.66 -42.89
CA ILE A 557 -4.37 40.63 -42.82
C ILE A 557 -5.03 40.60 -44.19
N ASP A 558 -5.21 39.42 -44.77
CA ASP A 558 -6.13 39.09 -45.88
C ASP A 558 -5.98 37.59 -46.18
N SER A 559 -7.03 36.78 -46.41
CA SER A 559 -8.49 36.99 -46.30
C SER A 559 -9.18 35.66 -45.92
#